data_AF-A0A423H1E3-F1
#
_entry.id   AF-A0A423H1E3-F1
#
_cell.length_a   1.000
_cell.length_b   1.000
_cell.length_c   1.000
_cell.angle_alpha   90.00
_cell.angle_beta   90.00
_cell.angle_gamma   90.00
#
_symmetry.space_group_name_H-M   'P 1'
#
loop_
_entity.id
_entity.type
_entity.pdbx_description
1 polymer ?
#
loop_
_entity_poly.entity_id
_entity_poly.type
_entity_poly.pdbx_seq_one_letter_code
_entity_poly.pdbx_strand_id
1 'polypeptide(L)'
;MSGRMAWNPQSKQNNRHDIWLWLCLNYHEKVGLDPATCNGTTMRDAIAHFLKRNTHMLKGIKREKDRFMVPDDHLKWIDGGERQYQWLLHKIEDITDLRRSRGLPRGLVHLTGRNHLIAMLDLWHVDIADKADEITRLRKDWLRHKAGDSDFEWFEDKKEGAQRCKCAWEWLKKNRLSLLSLREPISNHQELLMFFDQAEYGPTDQKAIIKEIKQRWSKKQHGERTMAAGKKQVNVELSLTAIDLLDELAKKHDLTRPQVLERLITMESGLGMIEKHFTRHASKDIAAETDSSTPTQPARTQVIIDESPVAYPAPQSQQALEAKPEPSSALVSDSASPFGNHPVSEGVEAQPNASVSSHFEADRPPQRAQAATPSPPSIGVRPRNIGDVIEEEKARRLEAKTGAD
;
A
#
# COMPACT_ATOMS: atom_id res chain seq x y z
N MET A 1 -28.73 46.30 39.71
CA MET A 1 -29.04 45.62 38.42
C MET A 1 -27.82 44.79 38.04
N SER A 2 -27.86 43.49 38.34
CA SER A 2 -26.73 42.57 38.14
C SER A 2 -27.09 41.62 37.00
N GLY A 3 -26.50 41.84 35.84
CA GLY A 3 -26.73 41.04 34.64
C GLY A 3 -26.07 39.67 34.78
N ARG A 4 -26.86 38.68 35.17
CA ARG A 4 -26.48 37.26 35.16
C ARG A 4 -26.29 36.83 33.70
N MET A 5 -25.07 36.88 33.16
CA MET A 5 -24.74 36.17 31.92
C MET A 5 -24.74 34.67 32.22
N ALA A 6 -25.93 34.07 32.16
CA ALA A 6 -26.08 32.64 32.09
C ALA A 6 -25.43 32.18 30.78
N TRP A 7 -24.36 31.41 30.89
CA TRP A 7 -23.82 30.63 29.78
C TRP A 7 -24.93 29.66 29.36
N ASN A 8 -25.60 29.95 28.23
CA ASN A 8 -26.73 29.18 27.75
C ASN A 8 -26.21 27.94 26.99
N PRO A 9 -26.41 26.70 27.48
CA PRO A 9 -25.84 25.49 26.86
C PRO A 9 -26.53 25.05 25.56
N GLN A 10 -27.53 25.80 25.06
CA GLN A 10 -28.53 25.30 24.10
C GLN A 10 -28.54 25.97 22.70
N SER A 11 -27.57 26.81 22.33
CA SER A 11 -27.42 27.22 20.92
C SER A 11 -26.67 26.13 20.14
N LYS A 12 -27.21 25.66 19.00
CA LYS A 12 -26.64 24.67 18.07
C LYS A 12 -25.11 24.57 18.19
N GLN A 13 -24.69 23.51 18.87
CA GLN A 13 -23.39 23.37 19.51
C GLN A 13 -22.26 23.14 18.51
N ASN A 14 -21.15 23.85 18.68
CA ASN A 14 -19.93 23.61 17.92
C ASN A 14 -19.02 22.67 18.72
N ASN A 15 -19.14 21.35 18.50
CA ASN A 15 -18.34 20.33 19.18
C ASN A 15 -16.82 20.60 19.08
N ARG A 16 -16.36 21.13 17.95
CA ARG A 16 -14.96 21.54 17.75
C ARG A 16 -14.54 22.63 18.75
N HIS A 17 -15.41 23.60 19.01
CA HIS A 17 -15.14 24.64 20.00
C HIS A 17 -15.02 24.06 21.42
N ASP A 18 -15.88 23.10 21.77
CA ASP A 18 -15.83 22.46 23.09
C ASP A 18 -14.55 21.62 23.25
N ILE A 19 -14.16 20.86 22.21
CA ILE A 19 -12.90 20.11 22.18
C ILE A 19 -11.70 21.05 22.33
N TRP A 20 -11.64 22.12 21.53
CA TRP A 20 -10.55 23.09 21.61
C TRP A 20 -10.50 23.73 23.00
N LEU A 21 -11.63 24.11 23.58
CA LEU A 21 -11.69 24.72 24.91
C LEU A 21 -11.18 23.76 25.98
N TRP A 22 -11.62 22.50 25.93
CA TRP A 22 -11.12 21.46 26.84
C TRP A 22 -9.60 21.32 26.74
N LEU A 23 -9.08 21.25 25.52
CA LEU A 23 -7.64 21.09 25.26
C LEU A 23 -6.85 22.32 25.66
N CYS A 24 -7.35 23.52 25.38
CA CYS A 24 -6.72 24.78 25.75
C CYS A 24 -6.56 24.88 27.28
N LEU A 25 -7.62 24.57 28.03
CA LEU A 25 -7.59 24.52 29.49
C LEU A 25 -6.61 23.46 30.01
N ASN A 26 -6.58 22.28 29.41
CA ASN A 26 -5.72 21.22 29.92
C ASN A 26 -4.25 21.40 29.53
N TYR A 27 -3.98 21.96 28.34
CA TYR A 27 -2.66 22.06 27.75
C TYR A 27 -1.93 23.34 28.11
N HIS A 28 -2.59 24.51 28.01
CA HIS A 28 -1.97 25.80 28.33
C HIS A 28 -2.06 26.12 29.81
N GLU A 29 -3.22 25.83 30.42
CA GLU A 29 -3.51 26.21 31.80
C GLU A 29 -3.22 25.08 32.81
N LYS A 30 -2.81 23.90 32.32
CA LYS A 30 -2.41 22.72 33.11
C LYS A 30 -3.42 22.33 34.19
N VAL A 31 -4.70 22.45 33.85
CA VAL A 31 -5.83 22.27 34.78
C VAL A 31 -5.96 20.83 35.31
N GLY A 32 -5.47 19.84 34.57
CA GLY A 32 -5.55 18.43 34.97
C GLY A 32 -6.96 17.87 34.84
N LEU A 33 -7.69 18.24 33.78
CA LEU A 33 -8.98 17.63 33.46
C LEU A 33 -8.77 16.16 33.09
N ASP A 34 -9.71 15.29 33.49
CA ASP A 34 -9.68 13.87 33.16
C ASP A 34 -9.69 13.66 31.63
N PRO A 35 -8.62 13.12 31.03
CA PRO A 35 -8.51 12.91 29.59
C PRO A 35 -9.65 12.09 28.98
N ALA A 36 -10.26 11.18 29.76
CA ALA A 36 -11.39 10.39 29.29
C ALA A 36 -12.64 11.24 29.03
N THR A 37 -12.70 12.47 29.54
CA THR A 37 -13.84 13.37 29.29
C THR A 37 -13.73 14.12 27.97
N CYS A 38 -12.54 14.24 27.37
CA CYS A 38 -12.36 15.00 26.14
C CYS A 38 -13.10 14.36 24.96
N ASN A 39 -13.93 15.14 24.27
CA ASN A 39 -14.87 14.68 23.23
C ASN A 39 -15.89 13.61 23.71
N GLY A 40 -16.00 13.40 25.03
CA GLY A 40 -17.00 12.55 25.67
C GLY A 40 -18.29 13.31 26.01
N THR A 41 -19.31 12.58 26.45
CA THR A 41 -20.61 13.16 26.83
C THR A 41 -20.54 14.09 28.04
N THR A 42 -19.57 13.87 28.94
CA THR A 42 -19.35 14.64 30.16
C THR A 42 -18.39 15.82 29.99
N MET A 43 -17.80 16.02 28.80
CA MET A 43 -16.80 17.04 28.52
C MET A 43 -17.25 18.43 28.97
N ARG A 44 -18.48 18.81 28.63
CA ARG A 44 -19.02 20.14 28.92
C ARG A 44 -19.25 20.38 30.39
N ASP A 45 -19.69 19.36 31.12
CA ASP A 45 -19.88 19.47 32.57
C ASP A 45 -18.53 19.68 33.26
N ALA A 46 -17.48 18.98 32.81
CA ALA A 46 -16.12 19.18 33.30
C ALA A 46 -15.62 20.62 33.03
N ILE A 47 -15.78 21.13 31.80
CA ILE A 47 -15.44 22.51 31.45
C ILE A 47 -16.23 23.51 32.29
N ALA A 48 -17.56 23.36 32.38
CA ALA A 48 -18.42 24.29 33.08
C ALA A 48 -18.13 24.32 34.58
N HIS A 49 -17.86 23.17 35.19
CA HIS A 49 -17.46 23.05 36.59
C HIS A 49 -16.15 23.82 36.87
N PHE A 50 -15.18 23.71 35.96
CA PHE A 50 -13.92 24.44 36.08
C PHE A 50 -14.09 25.96 35.88
N LEU A 51 -14.78 26.38 34.83
CA LEU A 51 -14.95 27.81 34.50
C LEU A 51 -15.79 28.57 35.53
N LYS A 52 -16.76 27.91 36.19
CA LYS A 52 -17.53 28.51 37.30
C LYS A 52 -16.62 28.96 38.45
N ARG A 53 -15.50 28.28 38.68
CA ARG A 53 -14.52 28.61 39.73
C ARG A 53 -13.45 29.60 39.25
N ASN A 54 -13.28 29.76 37.94
CA ASN A 54 -12.18 30.51 37.32
C ASN A 54 -12.66 31.51 36.27
N THR A 55 -13.64 32.33 36.62
CA THR A 55 -14.32 33.26 35.69
C THR A 55 -13.40 34.32 35.07
N HIS A 56 -12.28 34.64 35.72
CA HIS A 56 -11.28 35.59 35.22
C HIS A 56 -10.59 35.12 33.92
N MET A 57 -10.53 33.81 33.68
CA MET A 57 -9.88 33.21 32.50
C MET A 57 -10.68 33.39 31.21
N LEU A 58 -11.99 33.64 31.31
CA LEU A 58 -12.91 33.73 30.17
C LEU A 58 -12.51 34.81 29.15
N LYS A 59 -11.88 35.91 29.61
CA LYS A 59 -11.41 36.97 28.71
C LYS A 59 -10.18 36.54 27.88
N GLY A 60 -9.28 35.76 28.47
CA GLY A 60 -8.10 35.21 27.78
C GLY A 60 -8.51 34.21 26.71
N ILE A 61 -9.40 33.29 27.05
CA ILE A 61 -9.88 32.21 26.18
C ILE A 61 -10.51 32.77 24.89
N LYS A 62 -11.37 33.79 24.96
CA LYS A 62 -11.97 34.38 23.76
C LYS A 62 -10.92 34.95 22.80
N ARG A 63 -9.93 35.67 23.35
CA ARG A 63 -8.84 36.23 22.57
C ARG A 63 -7.96 35.15 21.95
N GLU A 64 -7.72 34.05 22.64
CA GLU A 64 -6.96 32.92 22.10
C GLU A 64 -7.70 32.19 21.00
N LYS A 65 -9.02 32.00 21.16
CA LYS A 65 -9.87 31.47 20.09
C LYS A 65 -9.70 32.27 18.80
N ASP A 66 -9.84 33.59 18.88
CA ASP A 66 -9.79 34.45 17.69
C ASP A 66 -8.39 34.49 17.06
N ARG A 67 -7.33 34.22 17.83
CA ARG A 67 -5.94 34.19 17.35
C ARG A 67 -5.51 32.85 16.75
N PHE A 68 -6.09 31.74 17.20
CA PHE A 68 -5.55 30.41 16.88
C PHE A 68 -6.54 29.48 16.16
N MET A 69 -7.86 29.67 16.29
CA MET A 69 -8.83 28.80 15.61
C MET A 69 -9.12 29.29 14.19
N VAL A 70 -8.72 28.52 13.19
CA VAL A 70 -9.06 28.81 11.78
C VAL A 70 -10.56 28.62 11.51
N PRO A 71 -11.16 29.36 10.55
CA PRO A 71 -12.53 29.11 10.13
C PRO A 71 -12.74 27.68 9.63
N ASP A 72 -13.94 27.11 9.86
CA ASP A 72 -14.28 25.73 9.47
C ASP A 72 -14.03 25.44 7.98
N ASP A 73 -14.16 26.46 7.11
CA ASP A 73 -13.93 26.35 5.67
C ASP A 73 -12.54 25.83 5.31
N HIS A 74 -11.52 26.18 6.10
CA HIS A 74 -10.15 25.69 5.90
C HIS A 74 -10.00 24.19 6.20
N LEU A 75 -10.92 23.62 6.98
CA LEU A 75 -10.86 22.24 7.46
C LEU A 75 -11.88 21.32 6.79
N LYS A 76 -12.79 21.85 5.96
CA LYS A 76 -13.85 21.05 5.30
C LYS A 76 -13.32 19.84 4.52
N TRP A 77 -12.13 19.97 3.92
CA TRP A 77 -11.50 18.94 3.09
C TRP A 77 -10.97 17.71 3.85
N ILE A 78 -10.91 17.75 5.19
CA ILE A 78 -10.44 16.63 6.03
C ILE A 78 -11.61 15.65 6.28
N ASP A 79 -11.92 14.76 5.35
CA ASP A 79 -13.11 13.90 5.41
C ASP A 79 -13.14 12.92 6.60
N GLY A 80 -11.98 12.58 7.18
CA GLY A 80 -11.89 11.64 8.30
C GLY A 80 -11.79 10.17 7.89
N GLY A 81 -11.61 9.88 6.60
CA GLY A 81 -11.32 8.54 6.11
C GLY A 81 -9.98 8.03 6.62
N GLU A 82 -9.88 6.73 6.89
CA GLU A 82 -8.73 6.12 7.55
C GLU A 82 -7.39 6.41 6.85
N ARG A 83 -7.35 6.31 5.53
CA ARG A 83 -6.13 6.59 4.75
C ARG A 83 -5.71 8.06 4.86
N GLN A 84 -6.66 8.99 4.73
CA GLN A 84 -6.38 10.42 4.90
C GLN A 84 -5.93 10.70 6.34
N TYR A 85 -6.55 10.04 7.32
CA TYR A 85 -6.21 10.16 8.72
C TYR A 85 -4.75 9.77 8.98
N GLN A 86 -4.34 8.58 8.56
CA GLN A 86 -2.97 8.10 8.76
C GLN A 86 -1.93 9.00 8.07
N TRP A 87 -2.21 9.42 6.83
CA TRP A 87 -1.33 10.29 6.06
C TRP A 87 -1.19 11.69 6.69
N LEU A 88 -2.30 12.26 7.15
CA LEU A 88 -2.30 13.59 7.80
C LEU A 88 -1.69 13.54 9.18
N LEU A 89 -1.91 12.48 9.95
CA LEU A 89 -1.43 12.38 11.32
C LEU A 89 0.07 12.65 11.41
N HIS A 90 0.88 11.96 10.61
CA HIS A 90 2.34 12.11 10.66
C HIS A 90 2.78 13.51 10.24
N LYS A 91 2.15 14.07 9.19
CA LYS A 91 2.47 15.42 8.70
C LYS A 91 2.08 16.50 9.70
N ILE A 92 0.93 16.36 10.36
CA ILE A 92 0.48 17.29 11.39
C ILE A 92 1.40 17.18 12.61
N GLU A 93 1.78 15.98 13.04
CA GLU A 93 2.76 15.78 14.12
C GLU A 93 4.10 16.46 13.83
N ASP A 94 4.56 16.41 12.58
CA ASP A 94 5.82 17.02 12.16
C ASP A 94 5.76 18.57 12.15
N ILE A 95 4.66 19.18 11.66
CA ILE A 95 4.54 20.66 11.63
C ILE A 95 4.19 21.27 12.99
N THR A 96 3.53 20.51 13.87
CA THR A 96 3.03 21.03 15.16
C THR A 96 3.99 20.78 16.32
N ASP A 97 5.12 20.10 16.09
CA ASP A 97 6.07 19.63 17.12
C ASP A 97 5.43 18.79 18.25
N LEU A 98 4.19 18.30 18.05
CA LEU A 98 3.44 17.53 19.03
C LEU A 98 4.05 16.13 19.29
N ARG A 99 4.99 15.69 18.46
CA ARG A 99 5.67 14.38 18.57
C ARG A 99 6.67 14.29 19.74
N ARG A 100 7.28 15.39 20.18
CA ARG A 100 8.52 15.39 21.00
C ARG A 100 8.34 15.83 22.46
N SER A 101 7.29 15.36 23.15
CA SER A 101 6.97 15.65 24.59
C SER A 101 6.02 16.82 24.84
N ARG A 102 5.46 17.39 23.77
CA ARG A 102 4.42 18.45 23.80
C ARG A 102 3.10 17.99 23.17
N GLY A 103 2.89 16.68 23.00
CA GLY A 103 1.70 16.13 22.37
C GLY A 103 0.42 16.34 23.15
N LEU A 104 -0.72 16.04 22.51
CA LEU A 104 -2.01 15.94 23.18
C LEU A 104 -1.92 15.02 24.41
N PRO A 105 -2.68 15.28 25.49
CA PRO A 105 -2.69 14.41 26.67
C PRO A 105 -2.84 12.93 26.30
N ARG A 106 -2.11 12.04 27.00
CA ARG A 106 -2.32 10.59 26.86
C ARG A 106 -3.70 10.23 27.41
N GLY A 107 -4.37 9.26 26.79
CA GLY A 107 -5.66 8.74 27.27
C GLY A 107 -6.90 9.48 26.76
N LEU A 108 -6.80 10.26 25.68
CA LEU A 108 -7.95 10.90 25.01
C LEU A 108 -8.76 9.88 24.19
N VAL A 109 -9.37 8.90 24.87
CA VAL A 109 -10.00 7.72 24.24
C VAL A 109 -11.15 8.06 23.29
N HIS A 110 -11.80 9.21 23.46
CA HIS A 110 -12.91 9.64 22.59
C HIS A 110 -12.46 10.63 21.51
N LEU A 111 -11.20 11.07 21.50
CA LEU A 111 -10.68 11.98 20.48
C LEU A 111 -9.98 11.19 19.36
N THR A 112 -10.75 10.79 18.35
CA THR A 112 -10.26 9.95 17.24
C THR A 112 -10.59 10.55 15.87
N GLY A 113 -9.97 10.02 14.81
CA GLY A 113 -10.28 10.34 13.41
C GLY A 113 -10.18 11.83 13.08
N ARG A 114 -11.18 12.37 12.36
CA ARG A 114 -11.24 13.77 11.95
C ARG A 114 -11.09 14.75 13.11
N ASN A 115 -11.77 14.50 14.24
CA ASN A 115 -11.75 15.40 15.39
C ASN A 115 -10.35 15.46 16.03
N HIS A 116 -9.61 14.35 16.02
CA HIS A 116 -8.24 14.31 16.50
C HIS A 116 -7.31 15.22 15.68
N LEU A 117 -7.35 15.11 14.34
CA LEU A 117 -6.52 15.95 13.48
C LEU A 117 -6.86 17.44 13.61
N ILE A 118 -8.16 17.77 13.65
CA ILE A 118 -8.62 19.15 13.82
C ILE A 118 -8.16 19.70 15.18
N ALA A 119 -8.28 18.92 16.24
CA ALA A 119 -7.83 19.31 17.57
C ALA A 119 -6.32 19.62 17.61
N MET A 120 -5.48 18.82 16.93
CA MET A 120 -4.04 19.09 16.83
C MET A 120 -3.75 20.42 16.11
N LEU A 121 -4.44 20.68 15.00
CA LEU A 121 -4.32 21.94 14.25
C LEU A 121 -4.82 23.14 15.06
N ASP A 122 -5.91 22.98 15.81
CA ASP A 122 -6.48 24.03 16.65
C ASP A 122 -5.57 24.38 17.83
N LEU A 123 -4.88 23.38 18.40
CA LEU A 123 -3.94 23.57 19.51
C LEU A 123 -2.57 24.12 19.06
N TRP A 124 -2.25 24.03 17.78
CA TRP A 124 -0.98 24.50 17.24
C TRP A 124 -0.82 26.02 17.43
N HIS A 125 0.21 26.44 18.17
CA HIS A 125 0.38 27.83 18.61
C HIS A 125 1.15 28.67 17.59
N VAL A 126 0.51 28.92 16.44
CA VAL A 126 1.02 29.75 15.33
C VAL A 126 -0.09 30.72 14.90
N ASP A 127 0.29 31.88 14.35
CA ASP A 127 -0.66 32.88 13.86
C ASP A 127 -1.69 32.27 12.90
N ILE A 128 -2.92 32.77 12.94
CA ILE A 128 -4.03 32.23 12.16
C ILE A 128 -3.77 32.27 10.64
N ALA A 129 -3.04 33.28 10.15
CA ALA A 129 -2.70 33.40 8.73
C ALA A 129 -1.69 32.33 8.31
N ASP A 130 -0.58 32.20 9.04
CA ASP A 130 0.44 31.18 8.80
C ASP A 130 -0.15 29.76 8.91
N LYS A 131 -1.03 29.55 9.90
CA LYS A 131 -1.75 28.28 10.07
C LYS A 131 -2.66 27.97 8.88
N ALA A 132 -3.41 28.96 8.39
CA ALA A 132 -4.28 28.80 7.23
C ALA A 132 -3.49 28.47 5.95
N ASP A 133 -2.32 29.09 5.78
CA ASP A 133 -1.41 28.81 4.67
C ASP A 133 -0.87 27.37 4.75
N GLU A 134 -0.46 26.91 5.93
CA GLU A 134 0.06 25.55 6.10
C GLU A 134 -1.04 24.49 5.89
N ILE A 135 -2.25 24.73 6.39
CA ILE A 135 -3.41 23.86 6.11
C ILE A 135 -3.70 23.81 4.60
N THR A 136 -3.56 24.94 3.90
CA THR A 136 -3.73 24.99 2.45
C THR A 136 -2.63 24.21 1.72
N ARG A 137 -1.38 24.25 2.20
CA ARG A 137 -0.28 23.42 1.68
C ARG A 137 -0.55 21.94 1.90
N LEU A 138 -0.95 21.53 3.11
CA LEU A 138 -1.35 20.15 3.42
C LEU A 138 -2.45 19.65 2.48
N ARG A 139 -3.46 20.49 2.20
CA ARG A 139 -4.53 20.16 1.24
C ARG A 139 -3.97 19.93 -0.16
N LYS A 140 -3.10 20.82 -0.66
CA LYS A 140 -2.48 20.70 -1.99
C LYS A 140 -1.62 19.43 -2.08
N ASP A 141 -0.89 19.14 -1.02
CA ASP A 141 -0.06 17.94 -0.92
C ASP A 141 -0.90 16.67 -0.92
N TRP A 142 -2.03 16.66 -0.17
CA TRP A 142 -2.96 15.53 -0.19
C TRP A 142 -3.57 15.31 -1.57
N LEU A 143 -3.97 16.37 -2.27
CA LEU A 143 -4.51 16.27 -3.62
C LEU A 143 -3.46 15.77 -4.62
N ARG A 144 -2.21 16.23 -4.51
CA ARG A 144 -1.10 15.74 -5.34
C ARG A 144 -0.78 14.28 -5.05
N HIS A 145 -0.79 13.89 -3.77
CA HIS A 145 -0.63 12.51 -3.32
C HIS A 145 -1.69 11.61 -3.93
N LYS A 146 -2.97 11.99 -3.80
CA LYS A 146 -4.12 11.28 -4.37
C LYS A 146 -4.09 11.21 -5.90
N ALA A 147 -3.57 12.23 -6.57
CA ALA A 147 -3.40 12.21 -8.02
C ALA A 147 -2.43 11.10 -8.48
N GLY A 148 -1.49 10.67 -7.63
CA GLY A 148 -0.61 9.54 -7.87
C GLY A 148 -1.30 8.17 -7.81
N ASP A 149 -2.53 8.10 -7.28
CA ASP A 149 -3.27 6.85 -7.16
C ASP A 149 -3.58 6.22 -8.53
N SER A 150 -3.55 7.01 -9.61
CA SER A 150 -3.73 6.52 -10.99
C SER A 150 -2.73 5.43 -11.37
N ASP A 151 -1.52 5.44 -10.79
CA ASP A 151 -0.54 4.38 -11.03
C ASP A 151 -1.01 3.00 -10.53
N PHE A 152 -1.96 2.99 -9.58
CA PHE A 152 -2.55 1.80 -8.98
C PHE A 152 -3.94 1.44 -9.53
N GLU A 153 -4.49 2.18 -10.50
CA GLU A 153 -5.82 1.92 -11.09
C GLU A 153 -5.98 0.46 -11.54
N TRP A 154 -4.88 -0.16 -12.00
CA TRP A 154 -4.85 -1.56 -12.39
C TRP A 154 -5.25 -2.55 -11.27
N PHE A 155 -5.15 -2.16 -10.00
CA PHE A 155 -5.54 -2.98 -8.84
C PHE A 155 -7.01 -2.79 -8.44
N GLU A 156 -7.71 -1.78 -8.98
CA GLU A 156 -9.12 -1.47 -8.67
C GLU A 156 -10.12 -2.34 -9.46
N ASP A 157 -9.63 -3.31 -10.22
CA ASP A 157 -10.44 -4.19 -11.04
C ASP A 157 -11.46 -4.99 -10.20
N LYS A 158 -12.74 -4.91 -10.58
CA LYS A 158 -13.84 -5.54 -9.82
C LYS A 158 -13.77 -7.07 -9.75
N LYS A 159 -13.17 -7.72 -10.74
CA LYS A 159 -13.11 -9.19 -10.84
C LYS A 159 -11.78 -9.73 -10.33
N GLU A 160 -10.69 -9.11 -10.75
CA GLU A 160 -9.34 -9.59 -10.49
C GLU A 160 -8.58 -8.75 -9.44
N GLY A 161 -9.08 -7.58 -9.05
CA GLY A 161 -8.37 -6.62 -8.21
C GLY A 161 -7.90 -7.21 -6.89
N ALA A 162 -8.75 -7.96 -6.19
CA ALA A 162 -8.38 -8.65 -4.96
C ALA A 162 -7.25 -9.70 -5.18
N GLN A 163 -7.27 -10.43 -6.30
CA GLN A 163 -6.22 -11.40 -6.63
C GLN A 163 -4.92 -10.70 -7.04
N ARG A 164 -5.01 -9.57 -7.76
CA ARG A 164 -3.86 -8.71 -8.08
C ARG A 164 -3.24 -8.14 -6.81
N CYS A 165 -4.04 -7.71 -5.83
CA CYS A 165 -3.57 -7.24 -4.53
C CYS A 165 -2.88 -8.35 -3.73
N LYS A 166 -3.44 -9.56 -3.72
CA LYS A 166 -2.77 -10.74 -3.12
C LYS A 166 -1.43 -11.04 -3.81
N CYS A 167 -1.37 -10.96 -5.14
CA CYS A 167 -0.14 -11.15 -5.89
C CYS A 167 0.91 -10.06 -5.56
N ALA A 168 0.47 -8.81 -5.41
CA ALA A 168 1.30 -7.70 -4.94
C ALA A 168 1.86 -8.00 -3.55
N TRP A 169 1.02 -8.44 -2.62
CA TRP A 169 1.45 -8.83 -1.27
C TRP A 169 2.50 -9.93 -1.28
N GLU A 170 2.28 -11.01 -2.05
CA GLU A 170 3.26 -12.09 -2.17
C GLU A 170 4.60 -11.61 -2.75
N TRP A 171 4.58 -10.62 -3.63
CA TRP A 171 5.80 -10.02 -4.19
C TRP A 171 6.49 -9.14 -3.16
N LEU A 172 5.76 -8.27 -2.49
CA LEU A 172 6.26 -7.41 -1.44
C LEU A 172 6.87 -8.24 -0.31
N LYS A 173 6.14 -9.27 0.16
CA LYS A 173 6.61 -10.20 1.19
C LYS A 173 7.93 -10.85 0.79
N LYS A 174 8.11 -11.27 -0.46
CA LYS A 174 9.35 -11.93 -0.90
C LYS A 174 10.53 -10.96 -1.04
N ASN A 175 10.28 -9.75 -1.56
CA ASN A 175 11.35 -8.83 -1.96
C ASN A 175 11.66 -7.74 -0.93
N ARG A 176 10.75 -7.53 0.04
CA ARG A 176 10.79 -6.41 1.00
C ARG A 176 10.45 -6.89 2.43
N LEU A 177 10.99 -8.05 2.82
CA LEU A 177 10.76 -8.74 4.11
C LEU A 177 10.94 -7.84 5.34
N SER A 178 11.90 -6.91 5.31
CA SER A 178 12.23 -6.05 6.45
C SER A 178 11.12 -5.06 6.83
N LEU A 179 10.24 -4.69 5.90
CA LEU A 179 9.14 -3.73 6.13
C LEU A 179 7.82 -4.40 6.55
N LEU A 180 7.77 -5.74 6.56
CA LEU A 180 6.52 -6.51 6.53
C LEU A 180 6.34 -7.49 7.67
N SER A 181 7.32 -7.63 8.57
CA SER A 181 7.27 -8.62 9.66
C SER A 181 6.11 -8.43 10.65
N LEU A 182 5.45 -7.27 10.64
CA LEU A 182 4.37 -6.91 11.56
C LEU A 182 3.06 -6.51 10.85
N ARG A 183 2.95 -6.65 9.52
CA ARG A 183 1.76 -6.19 8.78
C ARG A 183 0.84 -7.32 8.38
N GLU A 184 -0.46 -7.02 8.47
CA GLU A 184 -1.50 -7.90 7.93
C GLU A 184 -1.38 -8.01 6.39
N PRO A 185 -1.80 -9.15 5.82
CA PRO A 185 -1.79 -9.35 4.38
C PRO A 185 -2.65 -8.34 3.63
N ILE A 186 -2.08 -7.68 2.62
CA ILE A 186 -2.82 -6.79 1.73
C ILE A 186 -3.78 -7.63 0.88
N SER A 187 -5.07 -7.39 1.05
CA SER A 187 -6.17 -8.12 0.43
C SER A 187 -6.98 -7.29 -0.58
N ASN A 188 -6.92 -5.97 -0.45
CA ASN A 188 -7.68 -5.03 -1.28
C ASN A 188 -6.86 -3.80 -1.70
N HIS A 189 -7.44 -3.02 -2.61
CA HIS A 189 -6.81 -1.84 -3.20
C HIS A 189 -6.49 -0.76 -2.16
N GLN A 190 -7.38 -0.52 -1.20
CA GLN A 190 -7.19 0.51 -0.18
C GLN A 190 -6.01 0.19 0.74
N GLU A 191 -5.90 -1.05 1.20
CA GLU A 191 -4.77 -1.54 1.99
C GLU A 191 -3.45 -1.43 1.21
N LEU A 192 -3.48 -1.69 -0.10
CA LEU A 192 -2.32 -1.52 -0.96
C LEU A 192 -1.86 -0.07 -0.99
N LEU A 193 -2.77 0.87 -1.20
CA LEU A 193 -2.45 2.30 -1.20
C LEU A 193 -1.88 2.74 0.16
N MET A 194 -2.51 2.35 1.26
CA MET A 194 -2.03 2.67 2.61
C MET A 194 -0.64 2.08 2.90
N PHE A 195 -0.30 0.93 2.32
CA PHE A 195 1.05 0.38 2.41
C PHE A 195 2.07 1.28 1.70
N PHE A 196 1.80 1.69 0.46
CA PHE A 196 2.72 2.54 -0.29
C PHE A 196 2.82 3.96 0.29
N ASP A 197 1.76 4.48 0.89
CA ASP A 197 1.77 5.77 1.60
C ASP A 197 2.79 5.77 2.76
N GLN A 198 3.01 4.62 3.41
CA GLN A 198 3.88 4.49 4.58
C GLN A 198 5.30 3.99 4.24
N ALA A 199 5.50 3.40 3.06
CA ALA A 199 6.75 2.74 2.72
C ALA A 199 7.83 3.71 2.17
N GLU A 200 7.57 5.02 2.21
CA GLU A 200 8.49 6.11 1.82
C GLU A 200 9.16 5.91 0.44
N TYR A 201 8.48 5.22 -0.49
CA TYR A 201 9.03 5.00 -1.83
C TYR A 201 8.96 6.28 -2.67
N GLY A 202 10.04 6.56 -3.40
CA GLY A 202 10.01 7.58 -4.43
C GLY A 202 9.09 7.18 -5.60
N PRO A 203 8.56 8.13 -6.38
CA PRO A 203 7.66 7.83 -7.51
C PRO A 203 8.25 6.85 -8.52
N THR A 204 9.57 6.92 -8.76
CA THR A 204 10.29 6.01 -9.68
C THR A 204 10.30 4.58 -9.15
N ASP A 205 10.63 4.40 -7.88
CA ASP A 205 10.71 3.08 -7.25
C ASP A 205 9.34 2.43 -7.17
N GLN A 206 8.31 3.22 -6.81
CA GLN A 206 6.93 2.76 -6.79
C GLN A 206 6.48 2.26 -8.16
N LYS A 207 6.73 3.01 -9.24
CA LYS A 207 6.42 2.58 -10.61
C LYS A 207 7.17 1.32 -11.02
N ALA A 208 8.44 1.20 -10.64
CA ALA A 208 9.23 0.00 -10.89
C ALA A 208 8.64 -1.22 -10.16
N ILE A 209 8.28 -1.08 -8.89
CA ILE A 209 7.64 -2.13 -8.09
C ILE A 209 6.31 -2.56 -8.73
N ILE A 210 5.44 -1.60 -9.10
CA ILE A 210 4.15 -1.89 -9.76
C ILE A 210 4.37 -2.66 -11.07
N LYS A 211 5.39 -2.27 -11.85
CA LYS A 211 5.73 -2.96 -13.11
C LYS A 211 6.15 -4.42 -12.86
N GLU A 212 7.00 -4.68 -11.86
CA GLU A 212 7.42 -6.04 -11.50
C GLU A 212 6.24 -6.91 -11.04
N ILE A 213 5.33 -6.33 -10.24
CA ILE A 213 4.10 -7.00 -9.80
C ILE A 213 3.23 -7.36 -11.01
N LYS A 214 3.01 -6.41 -11.94
CA LYS A 214 2.26 -6.65 -13.18
C LYS A 214 2.87 -7.78 -14.00
N GLN A 215 4.20 -7.80 -14.17
CA GLN A 215 4.89 -8.86 -14.90
C GLN A 215 4.73 -10.23 -14.22
N ARG A 216 4.86 -10.29 -12.89
CA ARG A 216 4.63 -11.53 -12.14
C ARG A 216 3.20 -12.03 -12.33
N TRP A 217 2.22 -11.14 -12.26
CA TRP A 217 0.81 -11.49 -12.49
C TRP A 217 0.59 -12.07 -13.88
N SER A 218 1.11 -11.42 -14.93
CA SER A 218 0.99 -11.92 -16.31
C SER A 218 1.59 -13.32 -16.47
N LYS A 219 2.75 -13.58 -15.85
CA LYS A 219 3.37 -14.91 -15.83
C LYS A 219 2.51 -15.95 -15.09
N LYS A 220 1.95 -15.57 -13.94
CA LYS A 220 1.05 -16.44 -13.16
C LYS A 220 -0.21 -16.81 -13.94
N GLN A 221 -0.86 -15.81 -14.54
CA GLN A 221 -2.04 -16.00 -15.39
C GLN A 221 -1.75 -16.87 -16.62
N HIS A 222 -0.60 -16.66 -17.27
CA HIS A 222 -0.19 -17.52 -18.37
C HIS A 222 0.00 -18.97 -17.90
N GLY A 223 0.69 -19.19 -16.79
CA GLY A 223 0.87 -20.53 -16.21
C GLY A 223 -0.46 -21.20 -15.84
N GLU A 224 -1.37 -20.49 -15.20
CA GLU A 224 -2.71 -20.99 -14.84
C GLU A 224 -3.52 -21.39 -16.07
N ARG A 225 -3.51 -20.57 -17.14
CA ARG A 225 -4.18 -20.90 -18.41
C ARG A 225 -3.58 -22.12 -19.08
N THR A 226 -2.25 -22.23 -19.12
CA THR A 226 -1.56 -23.36 -19.75
C THR A 226 -1.85 -24.65 -18.96
N MET A 227 -1.82 -24.61 -17.62
CA MET A 227 -2.18 -25.74 -16.76
C MET A 227 -3.65 -26.14 -16.89
N ALA A 228 -4.58 -25.17 -16.95
CA ALA A 228 -6.00 -25.44 -17.18
C ALA A 228 -6.26 -26.08 -18.55
N ALA A 229 -5.43 -25.78 -19.55
CA ALA A 229 -5.42 -26.44 -20.84
C ALA A 229 -4.71 -27.82 -20.84
N GLY A 230 -4.32 -28.33 -19.67
CA GLY A 230 -3.58 -29.59 -19.51
C GLY A 230 -2.14 -29.53 -19.99
N LYS A 231 -1.61 -28.32 -20.26
CA LYS A 231 -0.27 -28.11 -20.78
C LYS A 231 0.65 -27.63 -19.66
N LYS A 232 1.85 -28.19 -19.59
CA LYS A 232 2.92 -27.71 -18.73
C LYS A 232 4.13 -27.43 -19.61
N GLN A 233 4.64 -26.21 -19.58
CA GLN A 233 5.87 -25.90 -20.30
C GLN A 233 7.02 -26.65 -19.63
N VAL A 234 7.74 -27.46 -20.40
CA VAL A 234 8.97 -28.13 -19.98
C VAL A 234 10.10 -27.53 -20.80
N ASN A 235 11.10 -26.96 -20.12
CA ASN A 235 12.31 -26.49 -20.78
C ASN A 235 13.24 -27.70 -20.94
N VAL A 236 13.53 -28.07 -22.19
CA VAL A 236 14.42 -29.17 -22.53
C VAL A 236 15.63 -28.58 -23.25
N GLU A 237 16.82 -28.93 -22.79
CA GLU A 237 18.06 -28.62 -23.50
C GLU A 237 18.29 -29.69 -24.56
N LEU A 238 18.45 -29.26 -25.81
CA LEU A 238 18.65 -30.15 -26.97
C LEU A 238 19.96 -29.76 -27.66
N SER A 239 20.67 -30.75 -28.21
CA SER A 239 21.84 -30.47 -29.05
C SER A 239 21.41 -29.68 -30.30
N LEU A 240 22.34 -28.88 -30.85
CA LEU A 240 22.10 -28.15 -32.10
C LEU A 240 21.63 -29.10 -33.23
N THR A 241 22.26 -30.27 -33.32
CA THR A 241 21.88 -31.32 -34.27
C THR A 241 20.44 -31.82 -34.08
N ALA A 242 19.98 -31.97 -32.83
CA ALA A 242 18.61 -32.39 -32.55
C ALA A 242 17.60 -31.28 -32.87
N ILE A 243 17.98 -30.02 -32.72
CA ILE A 243 17.17 -28.87 -33.11
C ILE A 243 17.01 -28.82 -34.64
N ASP A 244 18.09 -29.03 -35.39
CA ASP A 244 18.05 -29.05 -36.86
C ASP A 244 17.15 -30.19 -37.38
N LEU A 245 17.28 -31.39 -36.80
CA LEU A 245 16.40 -32.52 -37.13
C LEU A 245 14.93 -32.23 -36.77
N LEU A 246 14.69 -31.58 -35.63
CA LEU A 246 13.35 -31.19 -35.22
C LEU A 246 12.74 -30.15 -36.17
N ASP A 247 13.56 -29.25 -36.73
CA ASP A 247 13.16 -28.29 -37.76
C ASP A 247 12.79 -28.95 -39.08
N GLU A 248 13.59 -29.90 -39.54
CA GLU A 248 13.27 -30.64 -40.76
C GLU A 248 11.98 -31.44 -40.61
N LEU A 249 11.77 -32.08 -39.46
CA LEU A 249 10.54 -32.82 -39.16
C LEU A 249 9.31 -31.89 -39.08
N ALA A 250 9.46 -30.74 -38.42
CA ALA A 250 8.42 -29.73 -38.34
C ALA A 250 7.99 -29.25 -39.74
N LYS A 251 8.96 -28.91 -40.59
CA LYS A 251 8.72 -28.49 -41.99
C LYS A 251 8.08 -29.60 -42.82
N LYS A 252 8.62 -30.83 -42.74
CA LYS A 252 8.16 -31.98 -43.53
C LYS A 252 6.69 -32.34 -43.26
N HIS A 253 6.24 -32.14 -42.03
CA HIS A 253 4.90 -32.54 -41.59
C HIS A 253 3.93 -31.38 -41.36
N ASP A 254 4.35 -30.15 -41.67
CA ASP A 254 3.59 -28.91 -41.42
C ASP A 254 3.09 -28.80 -39.97
N LEU A 255 4.00 -29.10 -39.03
CA LEU A 255 3.75 -29.08 -37.59
C LEU A 255 4.68 -28.07 -36.90
N THR A 256 4.24 -27.56 -35.76
CA THR A 256 5.13 -26.77 -34.88
C THR A 256 6.10 -27.71 -34.15
N ARG A 257 7.33 -27.24 -33.85
CA ARG A 257 8.33 -28.02 -33.08
C ARG A 257 7.75 -28.68 -31.81
N PRO A 258 6.92 -28.01 -30.98
CA PRO A 258 6.30 -28.64 -29.81
C PRO A 258 5.33 -29.78 -30.17
N GLN A 259 4.54 -29.65 -31.25
CA GLN A 259 3.63 -30.72 -31.70
C GLN A 259 4.40 -31.95 -32.18
N VAL A 260 5.55 -31.76 -32.85
CA VAL A 260 6.43 -32.86 -33.24
C VAL A 260 6.96 -33.57 -32.00
N LEU A 261 7.47 -32.83 -31.00
CA LEU A 261 7.95 -33.40 -29.73
C LEU A 261 6.83 -34.15 -28.98
N GLU A 262 5.64 -33.58 -28.84
CA GLU A 262 4.49 -34.24 -28.20
C GLU A 262 4.12 -35.54 -28.89
N ARG A 263 4.11 -35.56 -30.24
CA ARG A 263 3.85 -36.78 -31.02
C ARG A 263 4.95 -37.82 -30.85
N LEU A 264 6.22 -37.42 -30.87
CA LEU A 264 7.35 -38.33 -30.67
C LEU A 264 7.29 -38.96 -29.27
N ILE A 265 7.03 -38.16 -28.23
CA ILE A 265 6.90 -38.66 -26.84
C ILE A 265 5.70 -39.61 -26.71
N THR A 266 4.57 -39.27 -27.33
CA THR A 266 3.35 -40.09 -27.29
C THR A 266 3.54 -41.42 -28.04
N MET A 267 4.18 -41.36 -29.21
CA MET A 267 4.53 -42.55 -30.00
C MET A 267 5.48 -43.46 -29.23
N GLU A 268 6.51 -42.89 -28.62
CA GLU A 268 7.47 -43.63 -27.81
C GLU A 268 6.81 -44.28 -26.58
N SER A 269 5.99 -43.51 -25.84
CA SER A 269 5.24 -44.02 -24.70
C SER A 269 4.27 -45.15 -25.06
N GLY A 270 3.72 -45.15 -26.29
CA GLY A 270 2.84 -46.20 -26.77
C GLY A 270 3.57 -47.44 -27.31
N LEU A 271 4.77 -47.27 -27.88
CA LEU A 271 5.54 -48.35 -28.50
C LEU A 271 6.57 -49.02 -27.56
N GLY A 272 6.99 -48.31 -26.50
CA GLY A 272 7.97 -48.75 -25.51
C GLY A 272 9.33 -49.11 -26.13
N MET A 273 9.83 -48.31 -27.07
CA MET A 273 11.09 -48.60 -27.76
C MET A 273 12.32 -48.35 -26.88
N ILE A 274 12.31 -47.33 -26.03
CA ILE A 274 13.39 -47.01 -25.08
C ILE A 274 13.60 -48.19 -24.12
N GLU A 275 12.53 -48.83 -23.65
CA GLU A 275 12.60 -49.98 -22.74
C GLU A 275 13.21 -51.23 -23.42
N LYS A 276 12.93 -51.43 -24.71
CA LYS A 276 13.47 -52.55 -25.53
C LYS A 276 14.93 -52.35 -25.94
N HIS A 277 15.41 -51.12 -26.04
CA HIS A 277 16.80 -50.83 -26.38
C HIS A 277 17.74 -50.81 -25.17
N PHE A 278 17.23 -50.50 -23.97
CA PHE A 278 18.01 -50.62 -22.73
C PHE A 278 18.28 -52.09 -22.34
N THR A 279 17.29 -52.97 -22.52
CA THR A 279 17.42 -54.40 -22.21
C THR A 279 18.30 -55.17 -23.19
N ARG A 280 18.45 -54.70 -24.44
CA ARG A 280 19.32 -55.35 -25.45
C ARG A 280 20.81 -55.10 -25.24
N HIS A 281 21.20 -53.96 -24.66
CA HIS A 281 22.62 -53.70 -24.37
C HIS A 281 23.10 -54.48 -23.14
N ALA A 282 22.23 -54.74 -22.14
CA ALA A 282 22.60 -55.56 -20.99
C ALA A 282 22.82 -57.05 -21.32
N SER A 283 22.19 -57.58 -22.39
CA SER A 283 22.30 -59.00 -22.76
C SER A 283 23.37 -59.29 -23.81
N LYS A 284 24.01 -58.28 -24.42
CA LYS A 284 25.00 -58.50 -25.48
C LYS A 284 26.45 -58.59 -24.98
N ASP A 285 26.71 -58.21 -23.72
CA ASP A 285 28.05 -58.23 -23.13
C ASP A 285 28.35 -59.50 -22.30
N ILE A 286 27.45 -60.50 -22.29
CA ILE A 286 27.65 -61.75 -21.51
C ILE A 286 28.03 -62.96 -22.40
N ALA A 287 27.99 -62.84 -23.74
CA ALA A 287 28.11 -64.00 -24.64
C ALA A 287 29.41 -64.11 -25.45
N ALA A 288 30.43 -63.29 -25.17
CA ALA A 288 31.73 -63.39 -25.84
C ALA A 288 32.87 -63.10 -24.87
N GLU A 289 33.32 -64.13 -24.15
CA GLU A 289 34.71 -64.42 -23.73
C GLU A 289 34.71 -65.38 -22.54
N THR A 290 34.52 -66.68 -22.82
CA THR A 290 35.17 -67.74 -22.05
C THR A 290 36.50 -68.03 -22.74
N ASP A 291 37.61 -67.56 -22.15
CA ASP A 291 38.82 -68.36 -21.95
C ASP A 291 39.81 -67.66 -20.99
N SER A 292 39.93 -68.25 -19.80
CA SER A 292 41.14 -68.36 -18.98
C SER A 292 42.13 -67.17 -18.91
N SER A 293 42.08 -66.39 -17.82
CA SER A 293 43.19 -66.28 -16.83
C SER A 293 42.84 -65.37 -15.64
N THR A 294 43.33 -65.79 -14.48
CA THR A 294 43.26 -65.23 -13.11
C THR A 294 43.29 -63.69 -12.99
N PRO A 295 42.40 -63.07 -12.16
CA PRO A 295 42.39 -61.63 -11.94
C PRO A 295 43.18 -61.19 -10.69
N THR A 296 44.11 -60.26 -10.87
CA THR A 296 44.66 -59.40 -9.81
C THR A 296 43.72 -58.23 -9.58
N GLN A 297 43.23 -58.06 -8.35
CA GLN A 297 42.40 -56.92 -7.93
C GLN A 297 43.15 -55.59 -8.04
N PRO A 298 42.46 -54.51 -8.46
CA PRO A 298 42.67 -53.21 -7.85
C PRO A 298 41.40 -52.67 -7.18
N ALA A 299 41.65 -51.80 -6.21
CA ALA A 299 40.76 -51.22 -5.23
C ALA A 299 39.41 -50.70 -5.76
N ARG A 300 38.36 -51.10 -5.05
CA ARG A 300 36.98 -50.68 -5.20
C ARG A 300 36.76 -49.40 -4.38
N THR A 301 36.71 -48.24 -5.03
CA THR A 301 36.14 -47.02 -4.43
C THR A 301 34.63 -47.17 -4.40
N GLN A 302 34.08 -47.44 -3.22
CA GLN A 302 32.65 -47.40 -2.97
C GLN A 302 32.22 -45.93 -2.84
N VAL A 303 31.40 -45.46 -3.79
CA VAL A 303 30.53 -44.32 -3.53
C VAL A 303 29.33 -44.87 -2.78
N ILE A 304 29.29 -44.57 -1.48
CA ILE A 304 28.19 -44.84 -0.57
C ILE A 304 27.03 -43.94 -1.00
N ILE A 305 25.95 -44.54 -1.50
CA ILE A 305 24.64 -43.90 -1.53
C ILE A 305 23.96 -44.31 -0.24
N ASP A 306 23.81 -43.34 0.65
CA ASP A 306 23.09 -43.42 1.91
C ASP A 306 21.58 -43.52 1.61
N GLU A 307 21.05 -44.73 1.59
CA GLU A 307 19.61 -44.98 1.71
C GLU A 307 19.26 -45.12 3.20
N SER A 308 19.00 -43.99 3.83
CA SER A 308 18.31 -43.94 5.13
C SER A 308 16.80 -43.70 4.90
N PRO A 309 15.91 -44.59 5.37
CA PRO A 309 14.47 -44.43 5.22
C PRO A 309 13.94 -43.39 6.23
N VAL A 310 13.47 -42.24 5.72
CA VAL A 310 12.73 -41.28 6.55
C VAL A 310 11.31 -41.80 6.75
N ALA A 311 11.06 -42.30 7.96
CA ALA A 311 9.73 -42.61 8.46
C ALA A 311 8.87 -41.34 8.51
N TYR A 312 7.68 -41.38 7.90
CA TYR A 312 6.62 -40.40 8.12
C TYR A 312 5.97 -40.65 9.49
N PRO A 313 5.93 -39.68 10.41
CA PRO A 313 5.04 -39.77 11.55
C PRO A 313 3.60 -39.41 11.14
N ALA A 314 2.68 -40.31 11.48
CA ALA A 314 1.24 -40.11 11.41
C ALA A 314 0.79 -38.87 12.21
N PRO A 315 -0.27 -38.16 11.77
CA PRO A 315 -0.80 -37.04 12.53
C PRO A 315 -1.48 -37.55 13.80
N GLN A 316 -0.93 -37.16 14.95
CA GLN A 316 -1.57 -37.32 16.25
C GLN A 316 -2.75 -36.36 16.35
N SER A 317 -3.94 -36.95 16.51
CA SER A 317 -5.15 -36.30 17.00
C SER A 317 -4.88 -35.68 18.37
N GLN A 318 -5.00 -34.36 18.47
CA GLN A 318 -5.28 -33.70 19.73
C GLN A 318 -6.72 -33.20 19.71
N GLN A 319 -7.51 -33.80 20.60
CA GLN A 319 -8.75 -33.25 21.12
C GLN A 319 -8.46 -31.88 21.75
N ALA A 320 -9.18 -30.86 21.30
CA ALA A 320 -9.43 -29.67 22.10
C ALA A 320 -10.94 -29.44 22.10
N LEU A 321 -11.49 -29.43 23.31
CA LEU A 321 -12.84 -29.05 23.65
C LEU A 321 -13.10 -27.61 23.19
N GLU A 322 -14.08 -27.41 22.31
CA GLU A 322 -14.80 -26.13 22.24
C GLU A 322 -16.29 -26.38 22.45
N ALA A 323 -16.76 -25.75 23.52
CA ALA A 323 -18.14 -25.67 23.90
C ALA A 323 -18.91 -24.78 22.90
N LYS A 324 -20.03 -25.32 22.45
CA LYS A 324 -21.18 -24.63 21.89
C LYS A 324 -21.51 -23.35 22.68
N PRO A 325 -21.89 -22.28 21.98
CA PRO A 325 -23.22 -21.75 22.27
C PRO A 325 -24.07 -21.71 21.00
N GLU A 326 -25.26 -22.29 21.11
CA GLU A 326 -26.34 -22.10 20.14
C GLU A 326 -26.83 -20.65 20.16
N PRO A 327 -27.30 -20.16 19.00
CA PRO A 327 -28.05 -18.91 18.91
C PRO A 327 -29.50 -19.15 19.35
N SER A 328 -29.96 -18.38 20.34
CA SER A 328 -31.39 -18.28 20.63
C SER A 328 -32.10 -17.58 19.48
N SER A 329 -33.14 -18.27 19.04
CA SER A 329 -34.18 -17.92 18.10
C SER A 329 -35.14 -16.85 18.64
N ALA A 330 -35.68 -16.11 17.67
CA ALA A 330 -37.06 -15.61 17.58
C ALA A 330 -37.57 -14.56 18.59
N LEU A 331 -38.01 -13.41 18.05
CA LEU A 331 -39.40 -12.90 18.05
C LEU A 331 -39.37 -11.59 17.22
N VAL A 332 -39.92 -11.55 16.00
CA VAL A 332 -41.34 -11.30 15.67
C VAL A 332 -41.74 -9.83 15.85
N SER A 333 -42.01 -9.18 14.70
CA SER A 333 -43.15 -8.29 14.39
C SER A 333 -42.78 -6.99 13.67
N ASP A 334 -43.05 -7.01 12.37
CA ASP A 334 -43.86 -6.06 11.60
C ASP A 334 -44.24 -4.73 12.28
N SER A 335 -44.03 -3.62 11.57
CA SER A 335 -45.14 -2.84 11.02
C SER A 335 -44.69 -1.62 10.21
N ALA A 336 -45.18 -1.58 8.97
CA ALA A 336 -45.79 -0.44 8.29
C ALA A 336 -45.01 0.89 8.17
N SER A 337 -44.57 1.15 6.93
CA SER A 337 -44.69 2.49 6.34
C SER A 337 -46.17 2.91 6.25
N PRO A 338 -46.45 4.22 6.19
CA PRO A 338 -47.04 4.68 4.94
C PRO A 338 -46.53 6.04 4.44
N PHE A 339 -46.62 6.14 3.12
CA PHE A 339 -46.63 7.33 2.28
C PHE A 339 -47.48 8.49 2.83
N GLY A 340 -47.11 9.72 2.47
CA GLY A 340 -48.02 10.86 2.65
C GLY A 340 -47.45 12.25 2.30
N ASN A 341 -47.39 12.53 1.00
CA ASN A 341 -47.82 13.78 0.36
C ASN A 341 -47.00 15.09 0.45
N HIS A 342 -46.67 15.57 -0.76
CA HIS A 342 -46.52 16.97 -1.17
C HIS A 342 -47.79 17.82 -0.88
N PRO A 343 -47.68 19.16 -0.84
CA PRO A 343 -47.96 20.01 -2.03
C PRO A 343 -46.87 21.10 -2.23
N VAL A 344 -46.43 21.46 -3.44
CA VAL A 344 -47.06 22.33 -4.47
C VAL A 344 -47.36 23.76 -3.99
N SER A 345 -46.58 24.71 -4.50
CA SER A 345 -46.92 26.10 -4.93
C SER A 345 -45.73 26.57 -5.78
N GLU A 346 -45.83 26.74 -7.11
CA GLU A 346 -46.30 27.94 -7.83
C GLU A 346 -45.71 29.23 -7.22
N GLY A 347 -44.96 30.10 -7.89
CA GLY A 347 -44.71 30.34 -9.31
C GLY A 347 -44.75 31.86 -9.51
N VAL A 348 -43.63 32.52 -9.86
CA VAL A 348 -43.64 33.89 -10.42
C VAL A 348 -42.48 34.05 -11.41
N GLU A 349 -42.86 34.39 -12.64
CA GLU A 349 -42.04 34.80 -13.78
C GLU A 349 -41.32 36.15 -13.56
N ALA A 350 -40.16 36.33 -14.19
CA ALA A 350 -39.85 37.47 -15.07
C ALA A 350 -38.41 37.38 -15.61
N GLN A 351 -38.28 37.16 -16.92
CA GLN A 351 -37.12 37.58 -17.74
C GLN A 351 -37.29 39.09 -18.12
N PRO A 352 -36.45 39.66 -19.01
CA PRO A 352 -34.99 39.82 -18.99
C PRO A 352 -34.61 41.30 -19.18
N ASN A 353 -33.33 41.66 -19.07
CA ASN A 353 -32.83 42.86 -19.74
C ASN A 353 -31.46 42.62 -20.36
N ALA A 354 -31.42 42.82 -21.67
CA ALA A 354 -30.24 42.92 -22.50
C ALA A 354 -29.82 44.40 -22.63
N SER A 355 -28.52 44.67 -22.73
CA SER A 355 -27.93 45.76 -23.52
C SER A 355 -26.39 45.58 -23.51
N VAL A 356 -25.77 45.25 -24.65
CA VAL A 356 -25.09 46.17 -25.61
C VAL A 356 -23.67 46.53 -25.12
N SER A 357 -22.60 45.90 -25.63
CA SER A 357 -21.84 46.13 -26.88
C SER A 357 -20.73 47.21 -26.80
N SER A 358 -19.48 46.80 -27.06
CA SER A 358 -18.36 47.53 -27.70
C SER A 358 -17.13 46.61 -27.63
N HIS A 359 -16.62 46.00 -28.71
CA HIS A 359 -15.90 46.54 -29.86
C HIS A 359 -14.64 47.34 -29.47
N PHE A 360 -13.46 46.77 -29.79
CA PHE A 360 -12.16 47.38 -30.18
C PHE A 360 -11.08 46.31 -29.88
N GLU A 361 -10.61 45.55 -30.87
CA GLU A 361 -9.58 45.89 -31.86
C GLU A 361 -8.19 45.41 -31.39
N ALA A 362 -7.50 44.80 -32.34
CA ALA A 362 -6.23 44.13 -32.18
C ALA A 362 -5.11 45.12 -31.88
N ASP A 363 -4.15 44.73 -31.05
CA ASP A 363 -2.77 45.00 -31.44
C ASP A 363 -1.76 43.99 -30.91
N ARG A 364 -0.78 43.74 -31.77
CA ARG A 364 0.28 42.73 -31.68
C ARG A 364 1.34 43.12 -30.64
N PRO A 365 2.09 42.14 -30.11
CA PRO A 365 3.17 42.39 -29.15
C PRO A 365 4.46 42.86 -29.86
N PRO A 366 5.29 43.70 -29.23
CA PRO A 366 6.59 44.05 -29.77
C PRO A 366 7.59 42.90 -29.60
N GLN A 367 8.43 42.76 -30.62
CA GLN A 367 9.47 41.76 -30.77
C GLN A 367 10.64 41.95 -29.79
N ARG A 368 11.00 40.86 -29.12
CA ARG A 368 12.34 40.23 -29.11
C ARG A 368 13.58 41.15 -29.01
N ALA A 369 14.14 41.26 -27.81
CA ALA A 369 15.57 41.47 -27.62
C ALA A 369 16.27 40.09 -27.59
N GLN A 370 17.22 39.89 -28.50
CA GLN A 370 18.10 38.72 -28.54
C GLN A 370 19.21 38.91 -27.49
N ALA A 371 19.32 37.97 -26.56
CA ALA A 371 20.48 37.85 -25.68
C ALA A 371 21.28 36.60 -26.07
N ALA A 372 22.59 36.77 -26.00
CA ALA A 372 23.63 35.90 -26.54
C ALA A 372 23.59 34.45 -26.02
N THR A 373 23.92 33.55 -26.94
CA THR A 373 24.34 32.16 -26.72
C THR A 373 25.62 32.10 -25.89
N PRO A 374 25.68 31.34 -24.79
CA PRO A 374 26.93 30.80 -24.27
C PRO A 374 27.20 29.41 -24.83
N SER A 375 28.44 29.21 -25.28
CA SER A 375 29.02 27.94 -25.76
C SER A 375 28.94 26.83 -24.71
N PRO A 376 28.88 25.54 -25.14
CA PRO A 376 28.79 24.40 -24.23
C PRO A 376 30.11 24.14 -23.49
N PRO A 377 30.09 23.81 -22.19
CA PRO A 377 31.29 23.34 -21.49
C PRO A 377 31.59 21.87 -21.83
N SER A 378 32.88 21.58 -21.91
CA SER A 378 33.49 20.31 -22.25
C SER A 378 32.94 19.11 -21.50
N ILE A 379 32.71 18.06 -22.28
CA ILE A 379 32.56 16.65 -21.88
C ILE A 379 33.76 16.25 -21.02
N GLY A 380 33.51 15.67 -19.84
CA GLY A 380 34.63 15.15 -19.05
C GLY A 380 34.36 14.58 -17.67
N VAL A 381 33.17 14.09 -17.30
CA VAL A 381 33.04 13.17 -16.16
C VAL A 381 31.92 12.16 -16.42
N ARG A 382 32.30 10.89 -16.56
CA ARG A 382 31.38 9.75 -16.66
C ARG A 382 30.64 9.61 -15.32
N PRO A 383 29.30 9.64 -15.27
CA PRO A 383 28.59 9.40 -14.03
C PRO A 383 28.87 7.97 -13.55
N ARG A 384 29.34 7.83 -12.31
CA ARG A 384 29.59 6.53 -11.66
C ARG A 384 28.27 5.76 -11.61
N ASN A 385 28.27 4.55 -12.16
CA ASN A 385 27.10 3.69 -12.08
C ASN A 385 27.05 3.06 -10.68
N ILE A 386 25.85 2.68 -10.24
CA ILE A 386 25.63 2.01 -8.94
C ILE A 386 26.48 0.73 -8.78
N GLY A 387 26.85 0.08 -9.89
CA GLY A 387 27.79 -1.05 -9.88
C GLY A 387 29.21 -0.68 -9.42
N ASP A 388 29.69 0.53 -9.74
CA ASP A 388 31.03 0.98 -9.36
C ASP A 388 31.12 1.25 -7.86
N VAL A 389 30.03 1.71 -7.24
CA VAL A 389 29.94 1.95 -5.78
C VAL A 389 29.89 0.63 -5.01
N ILE A 390 29.24 -0.39 -5.55
CA ILE A 390 29.12 -1.70 -4.90
C ILE A 390 30.45 -2.47 -4.94
N GLU A 391 31.22 -2.36 -6.03
CA GLU A 391 32.54 -2.99 -6.12
C GLU A 391 33.60 -2.24 -5.28
N GLU A 392 33.51 -0.91 -5.17
CA GLU A 392 34.40 -0.15 -4.27
C GLU A 392 34.16 -0.49 -2.79
N GLU A 393 32.91 -0.71 -2.38
CA GLU A 393 32.57 -1.10 -1.00
C GLU A 393 32.97 -2.55 -0.68
N LYS A 394 32.93 -3.45 -1.67
CA LYS A 394 33.44 -4.83 -1.53
C LYS A 394 34.96 -4.86 -1.38
N ALA A 395 35.68 -4.04 -2.16
CA ALA A 395 37.14 -3.95 -2.07
C ALA A 395 37.59 -3.46 -0.67
N ARG A 396 36.93 -2.43 -0.13
CA ARG A 396 37.21 -1.93 1.23
C ARG A 396 36.95 -2.96 2.33
N ARG A 397 35.93 -3.80 2.15
CA ARG A 397 35.63 -4.90 3.09
C ARG A 397 36.63 -6.06 3.00
N LEU A 398 37.27 -6.26 1.86
CA LEU A 398 38.31 -7.28 1.70
C LEU A 398 39.64 -6.82 2.31
N GLU A 399 39.98 -5.54 2.15
CA GLU A 399 41.18 -4.93 2.77
C GLU A 399 41.06 -4.86 4.30
N ALA A 400 39.87 -4.53 4.84
CA ALA A 400 39.64 -4.55 6.29
C ALA A 400 39.72 -5.96 6.91
N LYS A 401 39.61 -7.01 6.10
CA LYS A 401 39.63 -8.41 6.56
C LYS A 401 41.01 -9.06 6.45
N THR A 402 41.95 -8.42 5.76
CA THR A 402 43.33 -8.91 5.56
C THR A 402 44.35 -8.20 6.44
N GLY A 403 43.96 -7.16 7.18
CA GLY A 403 44.80 -6.46 8.15
C GLY A 403 44.56 -6.83 9.62
N ALA A 404 43.85 -7.94 9.89
CA ALA A 404 43.48 -8.37 11.25
C ALA A 404 44.03 -9.76 11.64
N ASP A 405 44.99 -10.29 10.87
CA ASP A 405 45.78 -11.49 11.23
C ASP A 405 47.24 -11.12 11.48
#